data_AF-A0A516NM23-F1
#
_entry.id   AF-A0A516NM23-F1
#
_cell.length_a   1.000
_cell.length_b   1.000
_cell.length_c   1.000
_cell.angle_alpha   90.00
_cell.angle_beta   90.00
_cell.angle_gamma   90.00
#
_symmetry.space_group_name_H-M   'P 1'
#
loop_
_entity.id
_entity.type
_entity.pdbx_description
1 polymer ?
#
loop_
_entity_poly.entity_id
_entity_poly.type
_entity_poly.pdbx_seq_one_letter_code
_entity_poly.pdbx_strand_id
1 'polypeptide(L)'
;MNSPQPTGTLTALRDDLIMRSMLARVGDVPEAVLLPVLRVVADDRAAVDAGWAAVTAKRTGNRFLEGPRWSWKRRYGQFVTELEWATTELTKVMPVEDVTDLVATAVSIRLRRWLRYLLPAFASVRLIPRGMYPSVMDAGVGFATFLVGPIHRTAVEADGTLVYEIPECAMHASVSAPAAQTNSCLMGCKAACERVFDATSAMPLEFEPHLPELSCTLRVRPALS
;
A
#
# COMPACT_ATOMS: atom_id res chain seq x y z
N MET A 1 -19.65 5.25 -18.05
CA MET A 1 -19.03 5.88 -16.86
C MET A 1 -19.80 5.38 -15.65
N ASN A 2 -19.31 4.32 -15.00
CA ASN A 2 -19.93 3.84 -13.77
C ASN A 2 -19.50 4.78 -12.64
N SER A 3 -20.44 5.62 -12.19
CA SER A 3 -20.25 6.43 -11.00
C SER A 3 -19.89 5.50 -9.83
N PRO A 4 -18.79 5.76 -9.09
CA PRO A 4 -18.50 4.98 -7.90
C PRO A 4 -19.68 5.14 -6.93
N GLN A 5 -20.25 4.01 -6.49
CA GLN A 5 -21.30 4.03 -5.47
C GLN A 5 -20.82 4.89 -4.29
N PRO A 6 -21.69 5.74 -3.71
CA PRO A 6 -21.32 6.53 -2.56
C PRO A 6 -20.96 5.57 -1.42
N THR A 7 -19.67 5.39 -1.16
CA THR A 7 -19.16 4.80 0.08
C THR A 7 -19.84 5.55 1.22
N GLY A 8 -20.67 4.86 2.00
CA GLY A 8 -21.41 5.46 3.09
C GLY A 8 -20.47 6.25 4.01
N THR A 9 -20.94 7.38 4.54
CA THR A 9 -20.16 8.32 5.37
C THR A 9 -19.39 7.62 6.50
N LEU A 10 -19.97 6.55 7.06
CA LEU A 10 -19.33 5.71 8.09
C LEU A 10 -18.12 4.93 7.58
N THR A 11 -18.21 4.32 6.40
CA THR A 11 -17.09 3.60 5.77
C THR A 11 -15.95 4.57 5.45
N ALA A 12 -16.27 5.75 4.91
CA ALA A 12 -15.26 6.77 4.63
C ALA A 12 -14.55 7.26 5.91
N LEU A 13 -15.29 7.41 7.02
CA LEU A 13 -14.72 7.77 8.31
C LEU A 13 -13.82 6.66 8.87
N ARG A 14 -14.28 5.40 8.83
CA ARG A 14 -13.50 4.22 9.23
C ARG A 14 -12.18 4.17 8.45
N ASP A 15 -12.25 4.29 7.13
CA ASP A 15 -11.09 4.18 6.24
C ASP A 15 -10.08 5.30 6.50
N ASP A 16 -10.54 6.54 6.71
CA ASP A 16 -9.66 7.66 7.10
C ASP A 16 -9.00 7.42 8.47
N LEU A 17 -9.72 6.92 9.47
CA LEU A 17 -9.15 6.63 10.79
C LEU A 17 -8.10 5.52 10.75
N ILE A 18 -8.38 4.42 10.02
CA ILE A 18 -7.42 3.32 9.85
C ILE A 18 -6.18 3.83 9.09
N MET A 19 -6.38 4.58 8.00
CA MET A 19 -5.29 5.16 7.21
C MET A 19 -4.40 6.08 8.06
N ARG A 20 -4.99 6.95 8.89
CA ARG A 20 -4.23 7.81 9.82
C ARG A 20 -3.40 6.98 10.81
N SER A 21 -3.98 5.92 11.36
CA SER A 21 -3.28 5.01 12.28
C SER A 21 -2.08 4.33 11.60
N MET A 22 -2.27 3.86 10.37
CA MET A 22 -1.21 3.23 9.58
C MET A 22 -0.12 4.24 9.21
N LEU A 23 -0.49 5.40 8.66
CA LEU A 23 0.46 6.43 8.25
C LEU A 23 1.21 7.05 9.44
N ALA A 24 0.65 7.05 10.65
CA ALA A 24 1.40 7.43 11.85
C ALA A 24 2.59 6.49 12.17
N ARG A 25 2.65 5.32 11.52
CA ARG A 25 3.73 4.32 11.67
C ARG A 25 4.53 4.08 10.41
N VAL A 26 3.92 4.24 9.24
CA VAL A 26 4.52 3.95 7.93
C VAL A 26 4.88 5.24 7.17
N GLY A 27 4.19 6.33 7.44
CA GLY A 27 4.27 7.56 6.65
C GLY A 27 5.62 8.27 6.71
N ASP A 28 6.48 7.93 7.66
CA ASP A 28 7.82 8.50 7.83
C ASP A 28 8.87 7.83 6.91
N VAL A 29 8.59 6.69 6.26
CA VAL A 29 9.58 5.95 5.45
C VAL A 29 10.36 6.83 4.47
N PRO A 30 9.71 7.67 3.65
CA PRO A 30 10.44 8.49 2.67
C PRO A 30 11.45 9.43 3.36
N GLU A 31 11.03 10.10 4.44
CA GLU A 31 11.82 11.13 5.11
C GLU A 31 12.85 10.55 6.10
N ALA A 32 12.50 9.49 6.82
CA ALA A 32 13.30 8.92 7.90
C ALA A 32 14.24 7.80 7.45
N VAL A 33 14.03 7.21 6.27
CA VAL A 33 14.85 6.10 5.75
C VAL A 33 15.41 6.43 4.38
N LEU A 34 14.55 6.67 3.40
CA LEU A 34 14.97 6.75 2.00
C LEU A 34 15.80 8.00 1.72
N LEU A 35 15.36 9.16 2.22
CA LEU A 35 16.07 10.42 2.03
C LEU A 35 17.47 10.44 2.67
N PRO A 36 17.69 9.95 3.91
CA PRO A 36 19.03 9.78 4.45
C PRO A 36 19.94 8.90 3.60
N VAL A 37 19.44 7.76 3.09
CA VAL A 37 20.21 6.90 2.19
C VAL A 37 20.56 7.65 0.91
N LEU A 38 19.57 8.26 0.27
CA LEU A 38 19.74 9.02 -0.97
C LEU A 38 20.80 10.13 -0.84
N ARG A 39 20.82 10.85 0.29
CA ARG A 39 21.83 11.89 0.59
C ARG A 39 23.25 11.35 0.72
N VAL A 40 23.40 10.07 1.03
CA VAL A 40 24.72 9.41 1.17
C VAL A 40 25.19 8.84 -0.16
N VAL A 41 24.27 8.27 -0.95
CA VAL A 41 24.63 7.57 -2.19
C VAL A 41 24.63 8.47 -3.43
N ALA A 42 23.96 9.62 -3.40
CA ALA A 42 23.93 10.55 -4.53
C ALA A 42 25.17 11.45 -4.56
N ASP A 43 25.68 11.72 -5.76
CA ASP A 43 26.83 12.61 -5.97
C ASP A 43 26.53 14.07 -5.60
N ASP A 44 25.31 14.54 -5.89
CA ASP A 44 24.87 15.91 -5.61
C ASP A 44 23.81 15.95 -4.50
N ARG A 45 24.29 16.09 -3.27
CA ARG A 45 23.43 16.25 -2.10
C ARG A 45 22.57 17.52 -2.15
N ALA A 46 23.07 18.61 -2.73
CA ALA A 46 22.31 19.86 -2.78
C ALA A 46 21.10 19.73 -3.72
N ALA A 47 21.28 19.03 -4.86
CA ALA A 47 20.18 18.69 -5.75
C ALA A 47 19.14 17.78 -5.08
N VAL A 48 19.57 16.78 -4.30
CA VAL A 48 18.66 15.92 -3.52
C VAL A 48 17.84 16.75 -2.53
N ASP A 49 18.47 17.64 -1.77
CA ASP A 49 17.79 18.48 -0.78
C ASP A 49 16.82 19.46 -1.45
N ALA A 50 17.18 20.04 -2.59
CA ALA A 50 16.30 20.89 -3.38
C ALA A 50 15.09 20.12 -3.95
N GLY A 51 15.31 18.91 -4.47
CA GLY A 51 14.25 18.05 -4.97
C GLY A 51 13.26 17.63 -3.87
N TRP A 52 13.78 17.23 -2.70
CA TRP A 52 12.94 16.91 -1.55
C TRP A 52 12.15 18.13 -1.06
N ALA A 53 12.76 19.31 -1.01
CA ALA A 53 12.08 20.55 -0.68
C ALA A 53 10.95 20.86 -1.67
N ALA A 54 11.17 20.65 -2.97
CA ALA A 54 10.15 20.88 -4.00
C ALA A 54 8.95 19.92 -3.88
N VAL A 55 9.19 18.66 -3.48
CA VAL A 55 8.11 17.69 -3.24
C VAL A 55 7.35 18.04 -1.98
N THR A 56 8.05 18.30 -0.87
CA THR A 56 7.42 18.60 0.42
C THR A 56 6.75 19.96 0.48
N ALA A 57 7.16 20.94 -0.35
CA ALA A 57 6.46 22.21 -0.51
C ALA A 57 5.00 22.04 -1.02
N LYS A 58 4.69 20.89 -1.66
CA LYS A 58 3.33 20.55 -2.10
C LYS A 58 2.47 19.94 -0.97
N ARG A 59 3.05 19.68 0.22
CA ARG A 59 2.30 19.18 1.38
C ARG A 59 1.20 20.18 1.73
N THR A 60 -0.01 19.67 1.82
CA THR A 60 -1.19 20.41 2.26
C THR A 60 -1.53 20.02 3.70
N GLY A 61 -1.56 21.03 4.58
CA GLY A 61 -1.90 20.85 5.99
C GLY A 61 -3.34 20.37 6.21
N ASN A 62 -3.66 20.07 7.48
CA ASN A 62 -5.02 19.69 7.85
C ASN A 62 -5.99 20.86 7.63
N ARG A 63 -7.10 20.62 6.94
CA ARG A 63 -8.18 21.60 6.78
C ARG A 63 -9.28 21.30 7.80
N PHE A 64 -9.74 22.33 8.52
CA PHE A 64 -10.64 22.21 9.68
C PHE A 64 -11.99 21.54 9.37
N LEU A 65 -12.48 21.63 8.12
CA LEU A 65 -13.76 21.08 7.67
C LEU A 65 -13.60 20.06 6.52
N GLU A 66 -12.48 19.35 6.49
CA GLU A 66 -12.23 18.35 5.45
C GLU A 66 -13.04 17.07 5.70
N GLY A 67 -13.83 16.65 4.70
CA GLY A 67 -14.53 15.38 4.75
C GLY A 67 -13.56 14.19 4.78
N PRO A 68 -13.92 13.05 5.43
CA PRO A 68 -13.00 11.92 5.62
C PRO A 68 -12.36 11.39 4.33
N ARG A 69 -13.13 11.28 3.24
CA ARG A 69 -12.61 10.85 1.93
C ARG A 69 -11.53 11.78 1.38
N TRP A 70 -11.70 13.09 1.55
CA TRP A 70 -10.70 14.07 1.13
C TRP A 70 -9.47 14.04 2.04
N SER A 71 -9.66 13.85 3.35
CA SER A 71 -8.55 13.72 4.30
C SER A 71 -7.71 12.49 4.02
N TRP A 72 -8.36 11.34 3.80
CA TRP A 72 -7.74 10.11 3.36
C TRP A 72 -6.95 10.33 2.07
N LYS A 73 -7.61 10.88 1.03
CA LYS A 73 -7.01 11.09 -0.29
C LYS A 73 -5.77 11.98 -0.20
N ARG A 74 -5.85 13.07 0.55
CA ARG A 74 -4.74 14.00 0.77
C ARG A 74 -3.57 13.34 1.48
N ARG A 75 -3.80 12.68 2.62
CA ARG A 75 -2.73 12.09 3.43
C ARG A 75 -2.04 10.93 2.71
N TYR A 76 -2.84 10.04 2.13
CA TYR A 76 -2.29 8.91 1.41
C TYR A 76 -1.58 9.39 0.15
N GLY A 77 -2.19 10.28 -0.63
CA GLY A 77 -1.57 10.86 -1.82
C GLY A 77 -0.26 11.59 -1.53
N GLN A 78 -0.14 12.30 -0.40
CA GLN A 78 1.12 12.89 0.04
C GLN A 78 2.19 11.84 0.29
N PHE A 79 1.87 10.81 1.10
CA PHE A 79 2.79 9.71 1.37
C PHE A 79 3.24 9.02 0.09
N VAL A 80 2.31 8.70 -0.82
CA VAL A 80 2.65 8.05 -2.09
C VAL A 80 3.50 8.96 -2.98
N THR A 81 3.20 10.25 -3.05
CA THR A 81 4.00 11.19 -3.85
C THR A 81 5.45 11.26 -3.36
N GLU A 82 5.63 11.30 -2.04
CA GLU A 82 6.95 11.36 -1.41
C GLU A 82 7.71 10.04 -1.55
N LEU A 83 7.01 8.91 -1.39
CA LEU A 83 7.56 7.58 -1.59
C LEU A 83 7.98 7.38 -3.06
N GLU A 84 7.16 7.82 -4.00
CA GLU A 84 7.43 7.70 -5.44
C GLU A 84 8.68 8.48 -5.80
N TRP A 85 8.76 9.73 -5.35
CA TRP A 85 9.91 10.57 -5.61
C TRP A 85 11.19 9.98 -5.02
N ALA A 86 11.19 9.65 -3.73
CA ALA A 86 12.38 9.15 -3.04
C ALA A 86 12.88 7.84 -3.66
N THR A 87 11.96 6.93 -3.99
CA THR A 87 12.30 5.66 -4.63
C THR A 87 12.82 5.88 -6.04
N THR A 88 12.20 6.77 -6.82
CA THR A 88 12.66 7.10 -8.18
C THR A 88 14.05 7.69 -8.18
N GLU A 89 14.36 8.62 -7.27
CA GLU A 89 15.71 9.16 -7.16
C GLU A 89 16.73 8.09 -6.76
N LEU A 90 16.39 7.19 -5.83
CA LEU A 90 17.26 6.06 -5.48
C LEU A 90 17.56 5.15 -6.68
N THR A 91 16.56 4.83 -7.52
CA THR A 91 16.77 3.99 -8.71
C THR A 91 17.68 4.61 -9.77
N LYS A 92 17.96 5.91 -9.71
CA LYS A 92 18.92 6.55 -10.61
C LYS A 92 20.37 6.29 -10.22
N VAL A 93 20.62 5.99 -8.95
CA VAL A 93 21.97 5.90 -8.36
C VAL A 93 22.29 4.54 -7.74
N MET A 94 21.29 3.68 -7.58
CA MET A 94 21.44 2.32 -7.04
C MET A 94 20.75 1.29 -7.95
N PRO A 95 21.19 0.02 -7.93
CA PRO A 95 20.49 -1.07 -8.61
C PRO A 95 19.03 -1.20 -8.15
N VAL A 96 18.11 -1.43 -9.09
CA VAL A 96 16.67 -1.51 -8.82
C VAL A 96 16.32 -2.59 -7.79
N GLU A 97 17.03 -3.72 -7.80
CA GLU A 97 16.82 -4.80 -6.83
C GLU A 97 17.16 -4.36 -5.39
N ASP A 98 18.28 -3.66 -5.21
CA ASP A 98 18.70 -3.13 -3.90
C ASP A 98 17.71 -2.07 -3.38
N VAL A 99 17.23 -1.19 -4.27
CA VAL A 99 16.20 -0.20 -3.91
C VAL A 99 14.89 -0.89 -3.55
N THR A 100 14.51 -1.94 -4.29
CA THR A 100 13.30 -2.73 -4.01
C THR A 100 13.40 -3.38 -2.63
N ASP A 101 14.52 -4.03 -2.30
CA ASP A 101 14.71 -4.66 -0.99
C ASP A 101 14.70 -3.63 0.15
N LEU A 102 15.39 -2.49 -0.04
CA LEU A 102 15.43 -1.40 0.94
C LEU A 102 14.02 -0.86 1.24
N VAL A 103 13.27 -0.49 0.20
CA VAL A 103 11.92 0.09 0.34
C VAL A 103 10.95 -0.94 0.91
N ALA A 104 10.93 -2.16 0.34
CA ALA A 104 10.06 -3.22 0.80
C ALA A 104 10.33 -3.59 2.26
N THR A 105 11.60 -3.70 2.65
CA THR A 105 11.99 -3.97 4.05
C THR A 105 11.54 -2.85 4.97
N ALA A 106 11.85 -1.59 4.64
CA ALA A 106 11.53 -0.43 5.46
C ALA A 106 10.01 -0.28 5.69
N VAL A 107 9.20 -0.49 4.65
CA VAL A 107 7.74 -0.45 4.72
C VAL A 107 7.21 -1.67 5.46
N SER A 108 7.67 -2.89 5.13
CA SER A 108 7.17 -4.13 5.74
C SER A 108 7.41 -4.18 7.26
N ILE A 109 8.54 -3.69 7.76
CA ILE A 109 8.85 -3.66 9.20
C ILE A 109 7.86 -2.73 9.92
N ARG A 110 7.60 -1.55 9.37
CA ARG A 110 6.63 -0.60 9.94
C ARG A 110 5.20 -1.12 9.86
N LEU A 111 4.86 -1.76 8.74
CA LEU A 111 3.56 -2.37 8.53
C LEU A 111 3.34 -3.52 9.52
N ARG A 112 4.30 -4.44 9.70
CA ARG A 112 4.26 -5.50 10.72
C ARG A 112 4.11 -4.92 12.13
N ARG A 113 4.85 -3.84 12.45
CA ARG A 113 4.73 -3.17 13.76
C ARG A 113 3.36 -2.56 13.98
N TRP A 114 2.74 -1.99 12.95
CA TRP A 114 1.37 -1.48 13.00
C TRP A 114 0.34 -2.61 13.12
N LEU A 115 0.50 -3.67 12.32
CA LEU A 115 -0.35 -4.87 12.32
C LEU A 115 -0.16 -5.77 13.53
N ARG A 116 0.79 -5.52 14.43
CA ARG A 116 1.17 -6.47 15.52
C ARG A 116 -0.01 -6.99 16.35
N TYR A 117 -1.06 -6.20 16.50
CA TYR A 117 -2.26 -6.59 17.25
C TYR A 117 -3.30 -7.35 16.40
N LEU A 118 -3.20 -7.26 15.06
CA LEU A 118 -4.03 -7.97 14.09
C LEU A 118 -3.36 -9.26 13.59
N LEU A 119 -2.03 -9.35 13.61
CA LEU A 119 -1.29 -10.55 13.20
C LEU A 119 -1.75 -11.85 13.90
N PRO A 120 -2.07 -11.87 15.21
CA PRO A 120 -2.63 -13.06 15.84
C PRO A 120 -3.98 -13.49 15.26
N ALA A 121 -4.83 -12.53 14.87
CA ALA A 121 -6.10 -12.82 14.20
C ALA A 121 -5.90 -13.32 12.77
N PHE A 122 -4.85 -12.89 12.07
CA PHE A 122 -4.48 -13.50 10.79
C PHE A 122 -3.92 -14.92 11.00
N ALA A 123 -3.17 -15.18 12.06
CA ALA A 123 -2.67 -16.53 12.36
C ALA A 123 -3.80 -17.54 12.62
N SER A 124 -4.91 -17.11 13.24
CA SER A 124 -6.07 -17.98 13.47
C SER A 124 -6.83 -18.34 12.20
N VAL A 125 -6.53 -17.71 11.05
CA VAL A 125 -7.10 -18.08 9.74
C VAL A 125 -6.84 -19.54 9.39
N ARG A 126 -5.71 -20.10 9.85
CA ARG A 126 -5.37 -21.53 9.68
C ARG A 126 -6.35 -22.49 10.34
N LEU A 127 -7.12 -22.01 11.32
CA LEU A 127 -8.10 -22.80 12.06
C LEU A 127 -9.51 -22.72 11.43
N ILE A 128 -9.69 -21.90 10.40
CA ILE A 128 -10.99 -21.69 9.77
C ILE A 128 -11.34 -22.93 8.94
N PRO A 129 -12.56 -23.48 9.09
CA PRO A 129 -13.02 -24.57 8.25
C PRO A 129 -12.97 -24.20 6.76
N ARG A 130 -12.55 -25.13 5.90
CA ARG A 130 -12.38 -24.89 4.45
C ARG A 130 -13.62 -24.27 3.79
N GLY A 131 -14.82 -24.66 4.20
CA GLY A 131 -16.07 -24.09 3.66
C GLY A 131 -16.34 -22.63 4.05
N MET A 132 -15.74 -22.14 5.14
CA MET A 132 -15.86 -20.76 5.60
C MET A 132 -14.70 -19.87 5.16
N TYR A 133 -13.58 -20.47 4.74
CA TYR A 133 -12.37 -19.75 4.36
C TYR A 133 -12.63 -18.64 3.33
N PRO A 134 -13.36 -18.87 2.21
CA PRO A 134 -13.61 -17.81 1.23
C PRO A 134 -14.35 -16.61 1.82
N SER A 135 -15.38 -16.83 2.64
CA SER A 135 -16.15 -15.74 3.25
C SER A 135 -15.35 -14.95 4.27
N VAL A 136 -14.46 -15.61 5.03
CA VAL A 136 -13.59 -14.91 5.97
C VAL A 136 -12.51 -14.11 5.25
N MET A 137 -11.95 -14.64 4.16
CA MET A 137 -11.02 -13.90 3.31
C MET A 137 -11.71 -12.71 2.65
N ASP A 138 -12.92 -12.86 2.12
CA ASP A 138 -13.71 -11.75 1.55
C ASP A 138 -13.92 -10.62 2.57
N ALA A 139 -14.23 -10.97 3.83
CA ALA A 139 -14.36 -10.00 4.91
C ALA A 139 -13.01 -9.33 5.25
N GLY A 140 -11.93 -10.11 5.28
CA GLY A 140 -10.58 -9.62 5.54
C GLY A 140 -10.07 -8.66 4.47
N VAL A 141 -10.20 -9.01 3.19
CA VAL A 141 -9.81 -8.13 2.08
C VAL A 141 -10.75 -6.93 1.96
N GLY A 142 -12.03 -7.08 2.30
CA GLY A 142 -12.99 -5.98 2.41
C GLY A 142 -12.63 -4.97 3.51
N PHE A 143 -11.86 -5.38 4.51
CA PHE A 143 -11.27 -4.45 5.48
C PHE A 143 -10.06 -3.71 4.91
N ALA A 144 -9.34 -4.25 3.92
CA ALA A 144 -8.19 -3.63 3.31
C ALA A 144 -8.53 -2.53 2.28
N THR A 145 -9.82 -2.27 2.02
CA THR A 145 -10.26 -1.28 1.02
C THR A 145 -9.71 0.13 1.26
N PHE A 146 -9.45 0.49 2.52
CA PHE A 146 -8.83 1.77 2.85
C PHE A 146 -7.42 1.92 2.24
N LEU A 147 -6.72 0.81 2.00
CA LEU A 147 -5.33 0.79 1.52
C LEU A 147 -5.22 0.57 0.02
N VAL A 148 -6.01 -0.38 -0.50
CA VAL A 148 -5.93 -0.82 -1.90
C VAL A 148 -7.02 -0.25 -2.80
N GLY A 149 -8.12 0.24 -2.24
CA GLY A 149 -9.29 0.70 -3.00
C GLY A 149 -10.41 -0.36 -3.07
N PRO A 150 -11.39 -0.20 -3.97
CA PRO A 150 -12.44 -1.21 -4.17
C PRO A 150 -11.80 -2.55 -4.54
N ILE A 151 -12.29 -3.63 -3.93
CA ILE A 151 -11.81 -4.99 -4.17
C ILE A 151 -12.98 -5.96 -4.19
N HIS A 152 -13.00 -6.86 -5.17
CA HIS A 152 -14.02 -7.90 -5.28
C HIS A 152 -13.42 -9.21 -5.76
N ARG A 153 -13.97 -10.33 -5.29
CA ARG A 153 -13.54 -11.66 -5.73
C ARG A 153 -14.04 -11.91 -7.15
N THR A 154 -13.16 -12.38 -8.03
CA THR A 154 -13.49 -12.72 -9.42
C THR A 154 -13.42 -14.21 -9.69
N ALA A 155 -12.57 -14.95 -8.99
CA ALA A 155 -12.43 -16.38 -9.20
C ALA A 155 -11.92 -17.14 -7.95
N VAL A 156 -11.98 -18.47 -8.05
CA VAL A 156 -11.29 -19.42 -7.16
C VAL A 156 -10.55 -20.39 -8.06
N GLU A 157 -9.23 -20.50 -7.89
CA GLU A 157 -8.39 -21.42 -8.65
C GLU A 157 -8.50 -22.86 -8.11
N ALA A 158 -8.02 -23.83 -8.88
CA ALA A 158 -8.19 -25.26 -8.57
C ALA A 158 -7.50 -25.69 -7.27
N ASP A 159 -6.43 -24.98 -6.87
CA ASP A 159 -5.70 -25.19 -5.62
C ASP A 159 -6.36 -24.52 -4.40
N GLY A 160 -7.47 -23.80 -4.60
CA GLY A 160 -8.17 -23.04 -3.57
C GLY A 160 -7.70 -21.59 -3.43
N THR A 161 -6.79 -21.11 -4.29
CA THR A 161 -6.39 -19.70 -4.34
C THR A 161 -7.57 -18.81 -4.69
N LEU A 162 -7.81 -17.78 -3.87
CA LEU A 162 -8.86 -16.81 -4.10
C LEU A 162 -8.29 -15.65 -4.91
N VAL A 163 -8.96 -15.32 -6.02
CA VAL A 163 -8.53 -14.25 -6.93
C VAL A 163 -9.45 -13.05 -6.75
N TYR A 164 -8.84 -11.91 -6.48
CA TYR A 164 -9.51 -10.63 -6.30
C TYR A 164 -9.02 -9.63 -7.33
N GLU A 165 -9.92 -8.77 -7.78
CA GLU A 165 -9.61 -7.65 -8.66
C GLU A 165 -9.77 -6.33 -7.90
N ILE A 166 -8.78 -5.45 -8.10
CA ILE A 166 -8.74 -4.07 -7.60
C ILE A 166 -8.77 -3.16 -8.84
N PRO A 167 -9.96 -2.72 -9.29
CA PRO A 167 -10.08 -1.99 -10.56
C PRO A 167 -9.56 -0.55 -10.48
N GLU A 168 -9.50 0.04 -9.29
CA GLU A 168 -8.99 1.40 -9.06
C GLU A 168 -8.06 1.37 -7.84
N CYS A 169 -6.76 1.15 -8.07
CA CYS A 169 -5.81 1.03 -6.98
C CYS A 169 -5.61 2.37 -6.25
N ALA A 170 -5.82 2.37 -4.95
CA ALA A 170 -5.73 3.56 -4.11
C ALA A 170 -4.32 4.20 -4.07
N MET A 171 -3.26 3.40 -4.31
CA MET A 171 -1.90 3.92 -4.49
C MET A 171 -1.87 4.97 -5.62
N HIS A 172 -2.61 4.74 -6.69
CA HIS A 172 -2.66 5.63 -7.84
C HIS A 172 -3.76 6.68 -7.73
N ALA A 173 -4.97 6.27 -7.35
CA ALA A 173 -6.12 7.16 -7.25
C ALA A 173 -5.96 8.28 -6.20
N SER A 174 -5.09 8.07 -5.20
CA SER A 174 -4.84 9.06 -4.15
C SER A 174 -4.05 10.28 -4.65
N VAL A 175 -3.11 10.10 -5.58
CA VAL A 175 -2.20 11.17 -6.04
C VAL A 175 -2.85 12.07 -7.10
N SER A 176 -3.90 11.62 -7.79
CA SER A 176 -4.57 12.36 -8.89
C SER A 176 -3.60 12.84 -9.98
N ALA A 177 -2.52 12.10 -10.22
CA ALA A 177 -1.56 12.39 -11.28
C ALA A 177 -1.88 11.56 -12.54
N PRO A 178 -1.56 12.06 -13.73
CA PRO A 178 -1.77 11.32 -14.98
C PRO A 178 -0.80 10.15 -15.16
N ALA A 179 0.32 10.14 -14.42
CA ALA A 179 1.33 9.08 -14.47
C ALA A 179 1.14 8.09 -13.32
N ALA A 180 1.45 6.82 -13.58
CA ALA A 180 1.50 5.77 -12.57
C ALA A 180 2.63 6.02 -11.56
N GLN A 181 2.35 5.70 -10.30
CA GLN A 181 3.30 5.70 -9.18
C GLN A 181 3.98 4.33 -9.16
N THR A 182 4.74 4.06 -10.21
CA THR A 182 5.27 2.73 -10.53
C THR A 182 6.14 2.19 -9.39
N ASN A 183 7.05 3.02 -8.88
CA ASN A 183 8.02 2.57 -7.87
C ASN A 183 7.35 2.35 -6.51
N SER A 184 6.43 3.23 -6.12
CA SER A 184 5.62 3.08 -4.90
C SER A 184 4.72 1.85 -4.98
N CYS A 185 4.15 1.58 -6.16
CA CYS A 185 3.30 0.41 -6.38
C CYS A 185 4.10 -0.89 -6.28
N LEU A 186 5.19 -1.01 -7.04
CA LEU A 186 5.98 -2.24 -7.11
C LEU A 186 6.76 -2.51 -5.81
N MET A 187 7.41 -1.48 -5.25
CA MET A 187 8.34 -1.65 -4.12
C MET A 187 7.65 -1.36 -2.77
N GLY A 188 6.86 -0.30 -2.72
CA GLY A 188 6.19 0.16 -1.49
C GLY A 188 4.92 -0.59 -1.14
N CYS A 189 4.15 -1.05 -2.14
CA CYS A 189 2.93 -1.85 -1.94
C CYS A 189 3.20 -3.33 -2.16
N LYS A 190 3.41 -3.76 -3.41
CA LYS A 190 3.53 -5.17 -3.78
C LYS A 190 4.63 -5.86 -2.97
N ALA A 191 5.88 -5.47 -3.15
CA ALA A 191 7.00 -6.15 -2.50
C ALA A 191 6.91 -6.08 -0.96
N ALA A 192 6.49 -4.93 -0.40
CA ALA A 192 6.31 -4.79 1.03
C ALA A 192 5.19 -5.69 1.59
N CYS A 193 4.02 -5.74 0.95
CA CYS A 193 2.89 -6.56 1.38
C CYS A 193 3.18 -8.06 1.21
N GLU A 194 3.78 -8.48 0.10
CA GLU A 194 4.22 -9.86 -0.13
C GLU A 194 5.28 -10.28 0.90
N ARG A 195 6.12 -9.35 1.37
CA ARG A 195 7.05 -9.61 2.48
C ARG A 195 6.37 -9.68 3.84
N VAL A 196 5.25 -9.01 4.07
CA VAL A 196 4.47 -9.16 5.31
C VAL A 196 3.69 -10.47 5.33
N PHE A 197 3.12 -10.81 4.18
CA PHE A 197 2.25 -11.96 3.97
C PHE A 197 2.90 -12.94 2.99
N ASP A 198 4.09 -13.40 3.35
CA ASP A 198 4.90 -14.30 2.53
C ASP A 198 4.28 -15.72 2.45
N ALA A 199 4.91 -16.60 1.66
CA ALA A 199 4.50 -17.99 1.49
C ALA A 199 4.39 -18.80 2.79
N THR A 200 5.08 -18.38 3.86
CA THR A 200 5.07 -19.04 5.18
C THR A 200 4.04 -18.44 6.13
N SER A 201 3.39 -17.34 5.73
CA SER A 201 2.36 -16.66 6.53
C SER A 201 1.06 -17.47 6.60
N ALA A 202 0.11 -16.99 7.39
CA ALA A 202 -1.22 -17.61 7.51
C ALA A 202 -2.16 -17.26 6.35
N MET A 203 -1.79 -16.29 5.53
CA MET A 203 -2.54 -15.81 4.39
C MET A 203 -1.56 -15.27 3.35
N PRO A 204 -0.84 -16.14 2.61
CA PRO A 204 0.09 -15.68 1.60
C PRO A 204 -0.60 -14.83 0.54
N LEU A 205 -0.02 -13.66 0.26
CA LEU A 205 -0.53 -12.71 -0.72
C LEU A 205 0.43 -12.63 -1.90
N GLU A 206 -0.14 -12.47 -3.09
CA GLU A 206 0.57 -12.17 -4.31
C GLU A 206 -0.19 -11.08 -5.07
N PHE A 207 0.48 -9.98 -5.37
CA PHE A 207 -0.09 -8.85 -6.10
C PHE A 207 0.44 -8.84 -7.54
N GLU A 208 -0.45 -8.65 -8.50
CA GLU A 208 -0.13 -8.49 -9.92
C GLU A 208 -0.65 -7.12 -10.37
N PRO A 209 0.16 -6.05 -10.27
CA PRO A 209 -0.23 -4.73 -10.73
C PRO A 209 -0.36 -4.68 -12.25
N HIS A 210 -1.42 -4.06 -12.74
CA HIS A 210 -1.63 -3.80 -14.16
C HIS A 210 -1.34 -2.32 -14.43
N LEU A 211 -0.14 -2.05 -14.95
CA LEU A 211 0.31 -0.73 -15.33
C LEU A 211 0.42 -0.68 -16.87
N PRO A 212 -0.10 0.38 -17.53
CA PRO A 212 -0.53 1.67 -16.97
C PRO A 212 -2.02 1.76 -16.56
N GLU A 213 -2.78 0.66 -16.54
CA GLU A 213 -4.22 0.67 -16.29
C GLU A 213 -4.62 1.04 -14.85
N LEU A 214 -3.65 1.11 -13.93
CA LEU A 214 -3.81 1.50 -12.52
C LEU A 214 -4.74 0.56 -11.72
N SER A 215 -4.84 -0.68 -12.17
CA SER A 215 -5.56 -1.77 -11.49
C SER A 215 -4.57 -2.81 -10.94
N CYS A 216 -5.06 -3.78 -10.18
CA CYS A 216 -4.24 -4.83 -9.60
C CYS A 216 -5.06 -6.11 -9.39
N THR A 217 -4.46 -7.27 -9.61
CA THR A 217 -4.99 -8.54 -9.16
C THR A 217 -4.33 -8.96 -7.86
N LEU A 218 -5.12 -9.34 -6.86
CA LEU A 218 -4.63 -9.93 -5.62
C LEU A 218 -5.00 -11.41 -5.59
N ARG A 219 -3.99 -12.27 -5.44
CA ARG A 219 -4.17 -13.69 -5.14
C ARG A 219 -3.92 -13.94 -3.67
N VAL A 220 -4.89 -14.56 -3.01
CA VAL A 220 -4.80 -15.01 -1.62
C VAL A 220 -4.71 -16.52 -1.64
N ARG A 221 -3.50 -17.05 -1.39
CA ARG A 221 -3.27 -18.49 -1.43
C ARG A 221 -3.69 -19.12 -0.09
N PRO A 222 -4.16 -20.38 -0.10
CA PRO A 222 -4.33 -21.13 1.14
C PRO A 222 -2.99 -21.26 1.86
N ALA A 223 -2.98 -21.17 3.19
CA ALA A 223 -1.77 -21.48 3.95
C ALA A 223 -1.39 -22.95 3.73
N LEU A 224 -0.10 -23.20 3.49
CA LEU A 224 0.43 -24.57 3.46
C LEU A 224 0.17 -25.22 4.83
N SER A 225 -0.50 -26.37 4.80
CA SER A 225 -0.82 -27.19 5.98
C SER A 225 0.40 -27.88 6.53
#